data_AF-A0AAE5P6Z1-F1
#
_entry.id   AF-A0AAE5P6Z1-F1
#
_cell.length_a   1.000
_cell.length_b   1.000
_cell.length_c   1.000
_cell.angle_alpha   90.00
_cell.angle_beta   90.00
_cell.angle_gamma   90.00
#
_symmetry.space_group_name_H-M   'P 1'
#
loop_
_entity.id
_entity.type
_entity.pdbx_description
1 polymer ?
#
loop_
_entity_poly.entity_id
_entity_poly.type
_entity_poly.pdbx_seq_one_letter_code
_entity_poly.pdbx_strand_id
1 'polypeptide(L)' 'MKRAIGIFLIAQALLTYLTINMNYTPYTTTTVNDNTGAVTVSYSYPWVYWLGFIGLGIMLIVGTYLVFAKEKKQIF' A
#
# COMPACT_ATOMS: atom_id res chain seq x y z
N MET A 1 17.05 17.77 -8.64
CA MET A 1 17.03 16.88 -7.45
C MET A 1 15.64 16.38 -7.08
N LYS A 2 14.61 17.24 -7.06
CA LYS A 2 13.22 16.87 -6.71
C LYS A 2 12.64 15.72 -7.54
N ARG A 3 12.91 15.72 -8.85
CA ARG A 3 12.48 14.67 -9.78
C ARG A 3 13.08 13.30 -9.47
N ALA A 4 14.36 13.23 -9.09
CA ALA A 4 15.01 11.96 -8.71
C ALA A 4 14.45 11.41 -7.39
N ILE A 5 14.20 12.29 -6.41
CA ILE A 5 13.54 11.94 -5.15
C ILE A 5 12.13 11.41 -5.43
N GLY A 6 11.38 12.04 -6.33
CA GLY A 6 10.05 11.57 -6.72
C GLY A 6 10.07 10.18 -7.35
N ILE A 7 11.01 9.92 -8.27
CA ILE A 7 11.19 8.58 -8.88
C ILE A 7 11.55 7.55 -7.80
N PHE A 8 12.45 7.89 -6.87
CA PHE A 8 12.83 7.01 -5.77
C PHE A 8 11.63 6.64 -4.89
N LEU A 9 10.80 7.61 -4.52
CA LEU A 9 9.58 7.37 -3.72
C LEU A 9 8.59 6.46 -4.44
N ILE A 10 8.42 6.63 -5.76
CA ILE A 10 7.55 5.76 -6.56
C ILE A 10 8.10 4.33 -6.61
N ALA A 11 9.39 4.17 -6.87
CA ALA A 11 10.04 2.85 -6.88
C ALA A 11 9.94 2.17 -5.52
N GLN A 12 10.17 2.91 -4.44
CA GLN A 12 10.08 2.40 -3.07
C GLN A 12 8.65 1.99 -2.70
N ALA A 13 7.65 2.75 -3.14
CA ALA A 13 6.25 2.39 -2.95
C ALA A 13 5.88 1.09 -3.68
N LEU A 14 6.35 0.90 -4.93
CA LEU A 14 6.15 -0.36 -5.66
C LEU A 14 6.81 -1.55 -4.96
N LEU A 15 8.05 -1.39 -4.47
CA LEU A 15 8.75 -2.43 -3.72
C LEU A 15 8.02 -2.78 -2.43
N THR A 16 7.57 -1.78 -1.69
CA THR A 16 6.86 -1.97 -0.43
C THR A 16 5.49 -2.64 -0.64
N TYR A 17 4.78 -2.32 -1.73
CA TYR A 17 3.57 -3.03 -2.14
C TYR A 17 3.83 -4.52 -2.37
N LEU A 18 4.88 -4.85 -3.14
CA LEU A 18 5.26 -6.24 -3.39
C LEU A 18 5.61 -6.98 -2.09
N THR A 19 6.38 -6.34 -1.20
CA THR A 19 6.73 -6.92 0.10
C THR A 19 5.49 -7.17 0.97
N ILE A 20 4.55 -6.22 1.03
CA ILE A 20 3.31 -6.40 1.80
C ILE A 20 2.51 -7.59 1.23
N ASN A 21 2.36 -7.66 -0.09
CA ASN A 21 1.59 -8.72 -0.71
C ASN A 21 2.23 -10.12 -0.55
N MET A 22 3.56 -10.19 -0.46
CA MET A 22 4.29 -11.45 -0.21
C MET A 22 4.27 -11.87 1.26
N ASN A 23 4.33 -10.91 2.19
CA ASN A 23 4.53 -11.22 3.61
C ASN A 23 3.24 -11.33 4.42
N TYR A 24 2.14 -10.73 3.97
CA TYR A 24 0.88 -10.74 4.72
C TYR A 24 -0.09 -11.78 4.16
N THR A 25 -0.14 -12.93 4.83
CA THR A 25 -1.21 -13.91 4.65
C THR A 25 -2.43 -13.52 5.49
N PRO A 26 -3.65 -13.64 4.93
CA PRO A 26 -4.87 -13.38 5.71
C PRO A 26 -5.04 -14.44 6.80
N TYR A 27 -5.58 -14.02 7.94
CA TYR A 27 -6.10 -14.94 8.94
C TYR A 27 -7.36 -15.59 8.41
N THR A 28 -7.40 -16.91 8.47
CA THR A 28 -8.56 -17.70 8.07
C THR A 28 -9.29 -18.17 9.32
N THR A 29 -10.54 -17.77 9.45
CA THR A 29 -11.44 -18.26 10.49
C THR A 29 -12.56 -19.06 9.85
N THR A 30 -12.65 -20.34 10.23
CA THR A 30 -13.72 -21.24 9.80
C THR A 30 -14.75 -21.32 10.92
N THR A 31 -16.00 -21.06 10.60
CA THR A 31 -17.14 -21.17 11.53
C THR A 31 -18.14 -22.15 10.95
N VAL A 32 -18.61 -23.07 11.78
CA VAL A 32 -19.65 -24.04 11.43
C VAL A 32 -20.93 -23.59 12.10
N ASN A 33 -22.01 -23.49 11.34
CA ASN A 33 -23.33 -23.24 11.90
C ASN A 33 -23.92 -24.56 12.39
N ASP A 34 -24.08 -24.71 13.70
CA ASP A 34 -24.54 -25.95 14.33
C ASP A 34 -25.99 -26.32 13.95
N ASN A 35 -26.81 -25.35 13.51
CA ASN A 35 -28.22 -25.57 13.18
C ASN A 35 -28.42 -25.97 11.72
N THR A 36 -27.53 -25.54 10.81
CA THR A 36 -27.66 -25.78 9.37
C THR A 36 -26.53 -26.62 8.78
N GLY A 37 -25.46 -26.87 9.53
CA GLY A 37 -24.24 -27.53 9.06
C GLY A 37 -23.41 -26.68 8.09
N ALA A 38 -23.81 -25.43 7.82
CA ALA A 38 -23.14 -24.58 6.85
C ALA A 38 -21.77 -24.13 7.37
N VAL A 39 -20.75 -24.26 6.53
CA VAL A 39 -19.38 -23.82 6.81
C VAL A 39 -19.15 -22.45 6.19
N THR A 40 -18.81 -21.47 7.03
CA THR A 40 -18.41 -20.13 6.57
C THR A 40 -16.93 -19.94 6.83
N VAL A 41 -16.19 -19.59 5.78
CA VAL A 41 -14.78 -19.23 5.85
C VAL A 41 -14.67 -17.72 5.70
N SER A 42 -14.11 -17.06 6.72
CA SER A 42 -13.85 -15.62 6.69
C SER A 42 -12.35 -15.37 6.64
N TYR A 43 -11.97 -14.41 5.80
CA TYR A 43 -10.59 -13.96 5.64
C TYR A 43 -10.45 -12.55 6.22
N SER A 44 -9.46 -12.35 7.08
CA SER A 44 -9.19 -11.04 7.68
C SER A 44 -7.70 -10.72 7.61
N TYR A 45 -7.37 -9.49 7.22
CA TYR A 45 -5.99 -9.02 7.20
C TYR A 45 -5.67 -8.26 8.50
N PRO A 46 -4.44 -8.38 9.05
CA PRO A 46 -4.03 -7.58 10.20
C PRO A 46 -4.13 -6.09 9.90
N TRP A 47 -4.46 -5.26 10.90
CA TRP A 47 -4.55 -3.80 10.75
C TRP A 47 -3.30 -3.15 10.13
N VAL A 48 -2.12 -3.71 10.40
CA VAL A 48 -0.84 -3.23 9.85
C VAL A 48 -0.80 -3.32 8.32
N TYR A 49 -1.48 -4.31 7.73
CA TYR A 49 -1.64 -4.43 6.27
C TYR A 49 -2.28 -3.16 5.70
N TRP A 50 -3.42 -2.76 6.27
CA TRP A 50 -4.17 -1.57 5.83
C TRP A 50 -3.38 -0.27 6.05
N LEU A 51 -2.68 -0.14 7.18
CA LEU A 51 -1.80 1.00 7.44
C LEU A 51 -0.68 1.11 6.42
N GLY A 52 -0.09 -0.02 6.01
CA GLY A 52 0.91 -0.07 4.95
C GLY A 52 0.39 0.49 3.62
N PHE A 53 -0.83 0.12 3.23
CA PHE A 53 -1.49 0.65 2.03
C PHE A 53 -1.76 2.16 2.07
N ILE A 54 -2.14 2.70 3.24
CA ILE A 54 -2.31 4.14 3.41
C ILE A 54 -0.97 4.87 3.21
N GLY A 55 0.10 4.38 3.84
CA GLY A 55 1.44 4.94 3.69
C GLY A 55 1.93 4.90 2.23
N LEU A 56 1.68 3.79 1.53
CA LEU A 56 1.97 3.63 0.11
C LEU A 56 1.25 4.68 -0.76
N GLY A 57 -0.05 4.90 -0.52
CA GLY A 57 -0.82 5.90 -1.24
C GLY A 57 -0.23 7.30 -1.10
N ILE A 58 0.15 7.68 0.11
CA ILE A 58 0.80 8.97 0.39
C ILE A 58 2.13 9.08 -0.36
N MET A 59 2.98 8.05 -0.30
CA MET A 59 4.27 8.04 -1.00
C MET A 59 4.12 8.18 -2.51
N LEU A 60 3.13 7.53 -3.12
CA LEU A 60 2.86 7.65 -4.56
C LEU A 60 2.42 9.07 -4.93
N ILE A 61 1.54 9.69 -4.14
CA ILE A 61 1.06 11.06 -4.36
C ILE A 61 2.23 12.05 -4.25
N VAL A 62 3.03 11.95 -3.20
CA VAL A 62 4.19 12.83 -2.99
C VAL A 62 5.25 12.59 -4.07
N GLY A 63 5.51 11.33 -4.42
CA GLY A 63 6.45 10.94 -5.46
C GLY A 63 6.07 11.52 -6.81
N THR A 64 4.82 11.31 -7.25
CA THR A 64 4.32 11.89 -8.51
C THR A 64 4.35 13.41 -8.49
N TYR A 65 3.90 14.05 -7.40
CA TYR A 65 4.00 15.49 -7.26
C TYR A 65 5.43 16.00 -7.45
N LEU A 66 6.43 15.38 -6.82
CA LEU A 66 7.83 15.78 -6.95
C LEU A 66 8.43 15.52 -8.33
N VAL A 67 7.95 14.51 -9.06
CA VAL A 67 8.34 14.25 -10.45
C VAL A 67 7.79 15.33 -11.39
N PHE A 68 6.53 15.73 -11.21
CA PHE A 68 5.84 16.67 -12.07
C PHE A 68 5.94 18.13 -11.61
N ALA A 69 6.46 18.39 -10.42
CA ALA A 69 6.74 19.72 -9.92
C ALA A 69 7.75 20.41 -10.86
N LYS A 70 7.25 21.30 -11.71
CA LYS A 70 8.09 22.19 -12.52
C LYS A 70 9.01 22.96 -11.57
N GLU A 71 10.32 22.95 -11.85
CA GLU A 71 11.20 23.92 -11.22
C GLU A 71 10.66 25.31 -11.60
N LYS A 72 10.25 26.11 -10.60
CA LYS A 72 10.01 27.53 -10.82
C LYS A 72 11.34 28.08 -11.32
N LYS A 73 11.43 28.37 -12.62
CA LYS A 73 12.57 29.10 -13.19
C LYS A 73 12.64 30.40 -12.41
N GLN A 74 13.61 30.54 -11.52
CA GLN A 74 13.87 31.82 -10.86
C GLN A 74 14.33 32.75 -11.98
N ILE A 75 13.44 33.67 -12.36
CA ILE A 75 13.77 34.78 -13.25
C ILE A 75 14.31 35.85 -12.30
N PHE A 76 15.63 35.91 -12.18
CA PHE A 76 16.38 37.07 -11.69
C PHE A 76 17.69 37.12 -12.45
#